data_AF-A0A0Q9ADM3-F1
#
_entry.id   AF-A0A0Q9ADM3-F1
#
_cell.length_a   1.000
_cell.length_b   1.000
_cell.length_c   1.000
_cell.angle_alpha   90.00
_cell.angle_beta   90.00
_cell.angle_gamma   90.00
#
_symmetry.space_group_name_H-M   'P 1'
#
loop_
_entity.id
_entity.type
_entity.pdbx_description
1 polymer ?
#
loop_
_entity_poly.entity_id
_entity_poly.type
_entity_poly.pdbx_seq_one_letter_code
_entity_poly.pdbx_strand_id
1 'polypeptide(L)'
;MTEAWTPHHKEGRIAPVQEKEHDRPASLDHPRAPRKPRGIPYFEKYAWLFMRFSGVALVFLALGHLFIMLMWEDGVYRIDFNYVAERWASPFWQIWDMALLWLAMLHGANGMRTIIGDYARKNTTKFWLNSLLLLATGFTLVLGSYVLVSFDANI
;
A
#
# COMPACT_ATOMS: atom_id res chain seq x y z
N MET A 1 34.81 -30.81 -58.72
CA MET A 1 33.37 -30.65 -58.45
C MET A 1 33.25 -29.56 -57.39
N THR A 2 32.84 -28.37 -57.78
CA THR A 2 32.63 -27.21 -56.89
C THR A 2 31.24 -27.32 -56.29
N GLU A 3 31.12 -27.47 -54.97
CA GLU A 3 29.82 -27.39 -54.30
C GLU A 3 29.19 -26.00 -54.53
N ALA A 4 27.94 -26.00 -54.99
CA ALA A 4 27.20 -24.78 -55.26
C ALA A 4 26.71 -24.15 -53.95
N TRP A 5 27.01 -22.87 -53.76
CA TRP A 5 26.52 -22.07 -52.65
C TRP A 5 24.98 -22.03 -52.63
N THR A 6 24.38 -22.39 -51.49
CA THR A 6 22.94 -22.25 -51.26
C THR A 6 22.64 -21.05 -50.34
N PRO A 7 21.65 -20.20 -50.65
CA PRO A 7 21.34 -18.96 -49.91
C PRO A 7 20.64 -19.20 -48.55
N HIS A 8 20.68 -20.42 -48.01
CA HIS A 8 19.95 -20.83 -46.81
C HIS A 8 20.85 -21.24 -45.65
N HIS A 9 22.04 -20.66 -45.54
CA HIS A 9 22.61 -20.49 -44.21
C HIS A 9 21.79 -19.40 -43.51
N LYS A 10 20.70 -19.79 -42.86
CA LYS A 10 20.19 -18.99 -41.74
C LYS A 10 21.31 -19.03 -40.69
N GLU A 11 22.23 -18.08 -40.74
CA GLU A 11 23.04 -17.73 -39.57
C GLU A 11 22.07 -17.65 -38.39
N GLY A 12 22.17 -18.66 -37.52
CA GLY A 12 21.05 -19.11 -36.71
C GLY A 12 20.60 -18.04 -35.74
N ARG A 13 19.30 -17.74 -35.69
CA ARG A 13 18.76 -16.86 -34.66
C ARG A 13 19.15 -17.41 -33.28
N ILE A 14 19.86 -16.60 -32.49
CA ILE A 14 20.22 -16.94 -31.12
C ILE A 14 18.93 -17.20 -30.34
N ALA A 15 18.91 -18.27 -29.55
CA ALA A 15 17.75 -18.60 -28.73
C ALA A 15 17.51 -17.49 -27.69
N PRO A 16 16.24 -17.08 -27.45
CA PRO A 16 15.95 -16.06 -26.46
C PRO A 16 16.23 -16.60 -25.05
N VAL A 17 16.96 -15.83 -24.25
CA VAL A 17 17.13 -16.11 -22.82
C VAL A 17 15.79 -15.90 -22.13
N GLN A 18 15.25 -16.97 -21.54
CA GLN A 18 13.96 -16.93 -20.85
C GLN A 18 14.08 -16.46 -19.39
N GLU A 19 15.28 -16.53 -18.82
CA GLU A 19 15.56 -16.06 -17.46
C GLU A 19 15.42 -14.53 -17.39
N LYS A 20 14.65 -14.05 -16.39
CA LYS A 20 14.45 -12.62 -16.15
C LYS A 20 15.34 -12.08 -15.03
N GLU A 21 15.50 -12.87 -13.96
CA GLU A 21 16.33 -12.60 -12.79
C GLU A 21 16.66 -13.94 -12.11
N HIS A 22 17.76 -13.97 -11.33
CA HIS A 22 18.26 -15.19 -10.70
C HIS A 22 17.20 -15.91 -9.85
N ASP A 23 16.38 -15.14 -9.13
CA ASP A 23 15.35 -15.67 -8.21
C ASP A 23 14.00 -15.95 -8.89
N ARG A 24 13.91 -15.90 -10.22
CA ARG A 24 12.67 -16.15 -10.98
C ARG A 24 12.86 -17.31 -11.96
N PRO A 25 12.46 -18.54 -11.58
CA PRO A 25 12.51 -19.69 -12.48
C PRO A 25 11.73 -19.40 -13.78
N ALA A 26 12.40 -19.54 -14.93
CA ALA A 26 11.81 -19.28 -16.24
C ALA A 26 10.56 -20.14 -16.52
N SER A 27 10.48 -21.33 -15.91
CA SER A 27 9.34 -22.23 -16.01
C SER A 27 8.04 -21.67 -15.42
N LEU A 28 8.10 -20.67 -14.51
CA LEU A 28 6.92 -20.02 -13.93
C LEU A 28 6.13 -19.21 -14.96
N ASP A 29 6.82 -18.65 -15.96
CA ASP A 29 6.23 -17.84 -17.02
C ASP A 29 6.07 -18.63 -18.33
N HIS A 30 6.23 -19.96 -18.28
CA HIS A 30 6.20 -20.80 -19.47
C HIS A 30 4.83 -20.73 -20.16
N PRO A 31 4.75 -20.59 -21.50
CA PRO A 31 3.48 -20.36 -22.22
C PRO A 31 2.40 -21.43 -21.99
N ARG A 32 2.82 -22.66 -21.68
CA ARG A 32 1.94 -23.82 -21.45
C ARG A 32 1.81 -24.20 -19.97
N ALA A 33 2.38 -23.43 -19.04
CA ALA A 33 2.26 -23.73 -17.62
C ALA A 33 0.83 -23.47 -17.12
N PRO A 34 0.26 -24.36 -16.29
CA PRO A 34 -1.04 -24.11 -15.67
C PRO A 34 -0.96 -22.92 -14.72
N ARG A 35 -1.81 -21.91 -14.91
CA ARG A 35 -1.88 -20.75 -14.00
C ARG A 35 -2.75 -21.09 -12.80
N LYS A 36 -2.14 -21.17 -11.62
CA LYS A 36 -2.84 -21.32 -10.34
C LYS A 36 -2.79 -20.02 -9.53
N PRO A 37 -3.77 -19.74 -8.67
CA PRO A 37 -3.71 -18.61 -7.76
C PRO A 37 -2.41 -18.64 -6.92
N ARG A 38 -1.72 -17.50 -6.84
CA ARG A 38 -0.52 -17.34 -6.03
C ARG A 38 -0.85 -16.38 -4.89
N GLY A 39 -0.89 -16.88 -3.65
CA GLY A 39 -1.19 -16.08 -2.46
C GLY A 39 -2.19 -16.76 -1.53
N ILE A 40 -2.64 -16.01 -0.52
CA ILE A 40 -3.61 -16.48 0.46
C ILE A 40 -5.01 -16.53 -0.19
N PRO A 41 -5.75 -17.66 -0.09
CA PRO A 41 -7.12 -17.75 -0.61
C PRO A 41 -8.02 -16.63 -0.07
N TYR A 42 -8.84 -16.05 -0.95
CA TYR A 42 -9.80 -14.97 -0.63
C TYR A 42 -9.24 -13.65 -0.09
N PHE A 43 -7.93 -13.53 0.14
CA PHE A 43 -7.34 -12.28 0.64
C PHE A 43 -7.66 -11.08 -0.26
N GLU A 44 -7.47 -11.21 -1.58
CA GLU A 44 -7.75 -10.13 -2.52
C GLU A 44 -9.23 -9.72 -2.54
N LYS A 45 -10.16 -10.67 -2.32
CA LYS A 45 -11.59 -10.37 -2.21
C LYS A 45 -11.85 -9.47 -0.99
N TYR A 46 -11.31 -9.82 0.17
CA TYR A 46 -11.52 -9.05 1.39
C TYR A 46 -10.76 -7.73 1.39
N ALA A 47 -9.54 -7.69 0.85
CA ALA A 47 -8.79 -6.45 0.66
C ALA A 47 -9.55 -5.49 -0.28
N TRP A 48 -10.15 -6.01 -1.35
CA TRP A 48 -10.98 -5.21 -2.26
C TRP A 48 -12.21 -4.64 -1.55
N LEU A 49 -12.95 -5.47 -0.80
CA LEU A 49 -14.13 -5.04 -0.04
C LEU A 49 -13.76 -4.00 1.03
N PHE A 50 -12.67 -4.23 1.75
CA PHE A 50 -12.13 -3.31 2.73
C PHE A 50 -11.91 -1.92 2.12
N MET A 51 -11.28 -1.81 0.94
CA MET A 51 -11.07 -0.50 0.29
C MET A 51 -12.39 0.24 0.00
N ARG A 52 -13.48 -0.48 -0.30
CA ARG A 52 -14.78 0.15 -0.61
C ARG A 52 -15.42 0.67 0.66
N PHE A 53 -15.54 -0.17 1.68
CA PHE A 53 -16.18 0.20 2.93
C PHE A 53 -15.37 1.24 3.71
N SER A 54 -14.04 1.08 3.79
CA SER A 54 -13.17 2.09 4.41
C SER A 54 -13.16 3.39 3.63
N GLY A 55 -13.21 3.35 2.29
CA GLY A 55 -13.31 4.56 1.47
C GLY A 55 -14.57 5.36 1.78
N VAL A 56 -15.74 4.72 1.88
CA VAL A 56 -17.01 5.39 2.24
C VAL A 56 -16.93 5.99 3.65
N ALA A 57 -16.39 5.26 4.63
CA ALA A 57 -16.20 5.80 5.98
C ALA A 57 -15.23 6.99 5.99
N LEU A 58 -14.14 6.90 5.23
CA LEU A 58 -13.12 7.94 5.14
C LEU A 58 -13.61 9.22 4.48
N VAL A 59 -14.62 9.18 3.60
CA VAL A 59 -15.25 10.41 3.08
C VAL A 59 -15.72 11.29 4.25
N PHE A 60 -16.42 10.72 5.23
CA PHE A 60 -16.91 11.48 6.38
C PHE A 60 -15.79 11.81 7.36
N LEU A 61 -14.97 10.81 7.71
CA LEU A 61 -13.91 10.98 8.71
C LEU A 61 -12.86 12.00 8.27
N ALA A 62 -12.34 11.86 7.05
CA ALA A 62 -11.26 12.71 6.55
C ALA A 62 -11.77 14.10 6.16
N LEU A 63 -12.89 14.22 5.44
CA LEU A 63 -13.41 15.54 5.07
C LEU A 63 -13.93 16.31 6.28
N GLY A 64 -14.59 15.62 7.23
CA GLY A 64 -15.00 16.24 8.49
C GLY A 64 -13.80 16.72 9.30
N HIS A 65 -12.73 15.93 9.38
CA HIS A 65 -11.48 16.34 10.03
C HIS A 65 -10.85 17.54 9.32
N LEU A 66 -10.74 17.54 7.98
CA LEU A 66 -10.21 18.69 7.24
C LEU A 66 -11.08 19.95 7.41
N PHE A 67 -12.41 19.82 7.41
CA PHE A 67 -13.32 20.94 7.59
C PHE A 67 -13.12 21.62 8.95
N ILE A 68 -13.16 20.85 10.05
CA ILE A 68 -13.03 21.43 11.40
C ILE A 68 -11.63 21.97 11.69
N MET A 69 -10.60 21.46 11.00
CA MET A 69 -9.23 21.96 11.15
C MET A 69 -8.94 23.19 10.30
N LEU A 70 -9.51 23.31 9.10
CA LEU A 70 -9.08 24.32 8.13
C LEU A 70 -10.10 25.43 7.90
N MET A 71 -11.40 25.15 8.06
CA MET A 71 -12.47 26.06 7.64
C MET A 71 -13.33 26.56 8.81
N TRP A 72 -13.35 25.83 9.92
CA TRP A 72 -14.11 26.22 11.10
C TRP A 72 -13.34 27.26 11.93
N GLU A 73 -14.02 28.34 12.31
CA GLU A 73 -13.45 29.48 13.05
C GLU A 73 -12.19 30.04 12.37
N ASP A 74 -11.03 30.01 13.05
CA ASP A 74 -9.77 30.58 12.57
C ASP A 74 -8.83 29.53 11.96
N GLY A 75 -9.38 28.36 11.60
CA GLY A 75 -8.65 27.29 10.92
C GLY A 75 -7.36 26.88 11.63
N VAL A 76 -6.24 26.88 10.91
CA VAL A 76 -4.93 26.49 11.46
C VAL A 76 -4.37 27.49 12.48
N TYR A 77 -4.85 28.74 12.49
CA TYR A 77 -4.29 29.79 13.35
C TYR A 77 -4.73 29.67 14.82
N ARG A 78 -5.76 28.87 15.11
CA ARG A 78 -6.20 28.52 16.47
C ARG A 78 -5.64 27.18 16.98
N ILE A 79 -4.91 26.42 16.16
CA ILE A 79 -4.46 25.08 16.54
C ILE A 79 -3.21 25.18 17.41
N ASP A 80 -3.37 24.89 18.69
CA ASP A 80 -2.29 24.72 19.66
C ASP A 80 -2.52 23.47 20.53
N PHE A 81 -1.69 23.28 21.56
CA PHE A 81 -1.86 22.15 22.50
C PHE A 81 -3.20 22.18 23.23
N ASN A 82 -3.67 23.36 23.66
CA ASN A 82 -4.91 23.49 24.42
C ASN A 82 -6.12 23.13 23.55
N TYR A 83 -6.14 23.56 22.29
CA TYR A 83 -7.16 23.17 21.32
C TYR A 83 -7.23 21.63 21.15
N VAL A 84 -6.07 20.96 21.06
CA VAL A 84 -6.02 19.49 20.98
C VAL A 84 -6.54 18.86 22.27
N ALA A 85 -6.11 19.35 23.42
CA ALA A 85 -6.54 18.87 24.73
C ALA A 85 -8.05 19.01 24.95
N GLU A 86 -8.63 20.16 24.59
CA GLU A 86 -10.08 20.41 24.67
C GLU A 86 -10.87 19.48 23.74
N ARG A 87 -10.41 19.26 22.50
CA ARG A 87 -11.05 18.29 21.59
C ARG A 87 -10.97 16.88 22.16
N TRP A 88 -9.78 16.44 22.58
CA TRP A 88 -9.56 15.08 23.07
C TRP A 88 -10.08 14.84 24.49
N ALA A 89 -10.59 15.86 25.19
CA ALA A 89 -11.40 15.67 26.39
C ALA A 89 -12.77 15.02 26.08
N SER A 90 -13.21 15.02 24.82
CA SER A 90 -14.45 14.37 24.39
C SER A 90 -14.21 12.96 23.83
N PRO A 91 -14.94 11.93 24.32
CA PRO A 91 -14.87 10.58 23.75
C PRO A 91 -15.20 10.52 22.26
N PHE A 92 -16.05 11.43 21.78
CA PHE A 92 -16.41 11.50 20.36
C PHE A 92 -15.18 11.75 19.48
N TRP A 93 -14.36 12.75 19.82
CA TRP A 93 -13.18 13.11 19.03
C TRP A 93 -12.05 12.09 19.17
N GLN A 94 -11.91 11.46 20.34
CA GLN A 94 -10.96 10.36 20.53
C GLN A 94 -11.29 9.17 19.61
N ILE A 95 -12.56 8.74 19.57
CA ILE A 95 -13.01 7.65 18.69
C ILE A 95 -12.89 8.05 17.22
N TRP A 96 -13.24 9.29 16.88
CA TRP A 96 -13.11 9.83 15.53
C TRP A 96 -11.66 9.75 15.02
N ASP A 97 -10.71 10.27 15.80
CA ASP A 97 -9.30 10.33 15.39
C ASP A 97 -8.65 8.94 15.43
N MET A 98 -9.05 8.05 16.35
CA MET A 98 -8.64 6.64 16.35
C MET A 98 -9.15 5.90 15.09
N ALA A 99 -10.43 6.07 14.74
CA ALA A 99 -11.00 5.47 13.55
C ALA A 99 -10.35 6.01 12.27
N LEU A 100 -10.14 7.34 12.20
CA LEU A 100 -9.46 7.99 11.09
C LEU A 100 -8.03 7.45 10.92
N LEU A 101 -7.24 7.37 12.00
CA LEU A 101 -5.88 6.83 11.98
C LEU A 101 -5.86 5.42 11.40
N TRP A 102 -6.65 4.51 11.96
CA TRP A 102 -6.64 3.10 11.56
C TRP A 102 -7.15 2.90 10.14
N LEU A 103 -8.29 3.51 9.79
CA LEU A 103 -8.87 3.35 8.47
C LEU A 103 -7.99 4.01 7.40
N ALA A 104 -7.47 5.21 7.63
CA ALA A 104 -6.65 5.91 6.65
C ALA A 104 -5.32 5.18 6.42
N MET A 105 -4.64 4.73 7.48
CA MET A 105 -3.37 4.01 7.36
C MET A 105 -3.54 2.67 6.66
N LEU A 106 -4.54 1.88 7.04
CA LEU A 106 -4.78 0.59 6.40
C LEU A 106 -5.26 0.74 4.95
N HIS A 107 -6.11 1.73 4.66
CA HIS A 107 -6.57 2.04 3.30
C HIS A 107 -5.41 2.48 2.42
N GLY A 108 -4.60 3.44 2.89
CA GLY A 108 -3.42 3.94 2.19
C GLY A 108 -2.38 2.84 1.98
N ALA A 109 -2.07 2.04 3.01
CA ALA A 109 -1.13 0.94 2.89
C ALA A 109 -1.60 -0.12 1.89
N ASN A 110 -2.88 -0.48 1.90
CA ASN A 110 -3.42 -1.44 0.94
C ASN A 110 -3.39 -0.90 -0.50
N GLY A 111 -3.66 0.39 -0.71
CA GLY A 111 -3.48 1.05 -2.00
C GLY A 111 -2.01 1.05 -2.46
N MET A 112 -1.08 1.38 -1.56
CA MET A 112 0.36 1.34 -1.84
C MET A 112 0.85 -0.07 -2.17
N ARG A 113 0.27 -1.12 -1.54
CA ARG A 113 0.54 -2.52 -1.88
C ARG A 113 0.25 -2.81 -3.36
N THR A 114 -0.88 -2.31 -3.87
CA THR A 114 -1.25 -2.42 -5.29
C THR A 114 -0.26 -1.66 -6.17
N ILE A 115 0.04 -0.40 -5.83
CA ILE A 115 0.99 0.45 -6.59
C ILE A 115 2.38 -0.23 -6.67
N ILE A 116 2.94 -0.65 -5.54
CA ILE A 116 4.22 -1.39 -5.51
C ILE A 116 4.10 -2.67 -6.34
N GLY A 117 2.97 -3.37 -6.23
CA GLY A 117 2.70 -4.61 -6.93
C GLY A 117 2.77 -4.51 -8.45
N ASP A 118 2.39 -3.35 -9.00
CA ASP A 118 2.28 -3.07 -10.43
C ASP A 118 3.51 -2.32 -10.99
N TYR A 119 4.18 -1.50 -10.18
CA TYR A 119 5.34 -0.71 -10.62
C TYR A 119 6.71 -1.34 -10.34
N ALA A 120 6.83 -2.23 -9.35
CA ALA A 120 8.09 -2.90 -9.06
C ALA A 120 8.41 -3.97 -10.13
N ARG A 121 9.48 -3.76 -10.91
CA ARG A 121 9.85 -4.65 -12.02
C ARG A 121 10.50 -5.98 -11.58
N LYS A 122 11.16 -6.00 -10.42
CA LYS A 122 11.88 -7.17 -9.88
C LYS A 122 11.16 -7.71 -8.64
N ASN A 123 11.15 -9.04 -8.46
CA ASN A 123 10.50 -9.64 -7.30
C ASN A 123 11.18 -9.23 -5.99
N THR A 124 12.52 -9.08 -6.00
CA THR A 124 13.30 -8.63 -4.84
C THR A 124 12.98 -7.19 -4.44
N THR A 125 12.88 -6.28 -5.41
CA THR A 125 12.43 -4.89 -5.16
C THR A 125 11.01 -4.86 -4.60
N LYS A 126 10.09 -5.64 -5.18
CA LYS A 126 8.72 -5.78 -4.68
C LYS A 126 8.70 -6.27 -3.23
N PHE A 127 9.52 -7.25 -2.88
CA PHE A 127 9.63 -7.76 -1.52
C PHE A 127 10.08 -6.67 -0.54
N TRP A 128 11.21 -6.01 -0.80
CA TRP A 128 11.74 -4.98 0.10
C TRP A 128 10.82 -3.77 0.26
N LEU A 129 10.19 -3.33 -0.83
CA LEU A 129 9.22 -2.23 -0.76
C LEU A 129 7.98 -2.59 0.07
N ASN A 130 7.47 -3.83 -0.03
CA ASN A 130 6.36 -4.26 0.82
C ASN A 130 6.79 -4.41 2.29
N SER A 131 8.01 -4.87 2.58
CA SER A 131 8.55 -4.93 3.94
C SER A 131 8.67 -3.54 4.56
N LEU A 132 9.20 -2.57 3.79
CA LEU A 132 9.29 -1.18 4.22
C LEU A 132 7.91 -0.57 4.46
N LEU A 133 6.96 -0.82 3.55
CA LEU A 133 5.57 -0.38 3.69
C LEU A 133 4.94 -0.91 4.98
N LEU A 134 5.11 -2.20 5.26
CA LEU A 134 4.58 -2.83 6.46
C LEU A 134 5.20 -2.21 7.73
N LEU A 135 6.52 -2.02 7.73
CA LEU A 135 7.23 -1.40 8.85
C LEU A 135 6.75 0.04 9.11
N ALA A 136 6.68 0.86 8.07
CA ALA A 136 6.23 2.25 8.18
C ALA A 136 4.77 2.32 8.65
N THR A 137 3.89 1.49 8.08
CA THR A 137 2.48 1.43 8.47
C THR A 137 2.33 1.01 9.94
N GLY A 138 3.05 -0.03 10.35
CA GLY A 138 3.03 -0.52 11.73
C GLY A 138 3.56 0.51 12.72
N PHE A 139 4.69 1.17 12.40
CA PHE A 139 5.26 2.23 13.21
C PHE A 139 4.27 3.38 13.42
N THR A 140 3.68 3.92 12.35
CA THR A 140 2.73 5.03 12.43
C THR A 140 1.45 4.64 13.19
N LEU A 141 0.91 3.43 12.96
CA LEU A 141 -0.25 2.94 13.69
C LEU A 141 0.01 2.82 15.20
N VAL A 142 1.15 2.23 15.58
CA VAL A 142 1.51 2.05 16.99
C VAL A 142 1.75 3.38 17.66
N LEU A 143 2.55 4.26 17.03
CA LEU A 143 2.85 5.58 17.58
C LEU A 143 1.58 6.43 17.73
N GLY A 144 0.75 6.51 16.69
CA GLY A 144 -0.49 7.30 16.74
C GLY A 144 -1.49 6.74 17.75
N SER A 145 -1.61 5.41 17.84
CA SER A 145 -2.50 4.78 18.83
C SER A 145 -1.99 5.03 20.25
N TYR A 146 -0.67 4.93 20.48
CA TYR A 146 -0.05 5.23 21.77
C TYR A 146 -0.34 6.67 22.18
N VAL A 147 -0.08 7.65 21.30
CA VAL A 147 -0.34 9.08 21.57
C VAL A 147 -1.80 9.33 21.94
N LEU A 148 -2.75 8.73 21.22
CA LEU A 148 -4.20 8.88 21.51
C LEU A 148 -4.61 8.24 22.84
N VAL A 149 -4.09 7.04 23.14
CA VAL A 149 -4.49 6.26 24.33
C VAL A 149 -3.85 6.80 25.61
N SER A 150 -2.61 7.26 25.53
CA SER A 150 -1.83 7.71 26.69
C SER A 150 -1.78 9.24 26.82
N PHE A 151 -2.66 9.97 26.15
CA PHE A 151 -2.69 11.43 26.23
C PHE A 151 -3.11 11.90 27.63
N ASP A 152 -2.36 12.83 28.20
CA ASP A 152 -2.70 13.55 29.43
C ASP A 152 -2.53 15.05 29.18
N ALA A 153 -3.52 15.85 29.57
CA ALA A 153 -3.53 17.30 29.39
C ALA A 153 -2.84 18.05 30.54
N ASN A 154 -2.49 17.38 31.64
CA ASN A 154 -1.98 17.99 32.87
C ASN A 154 -0.44 17.92 33.01
N ILE A 155 0.27 17.68 31.92
CA ILE A 155 1.73 17.67 31.84
C ILE A 155 2.33 19.07 31.84
#